data_AF-A0A7J3D3C0-F1
#
_entry.id   AF-A0A7J3D3C0-F1
#
_cell.length_a   1.000
_cell.length_b   1.000
_cell.length_c   1.000
_cell.angle_alpha   90.00
_cell.angle_beta   90.00
_cell.angle_gamma   90.00
#
_symmetry.space_group_name_H-M   'P 1'
#
loop_
_entity.id
_entity.type
_entity.pdbx_description
1 polymer ?
#
loop_
_entity_poly.entity_id
_entity_poly.type
_entity_poly.pdbx_seq_one_letter_code
_entity_poly.pdbx_strand_id
1 'polypeptide(L)' 'RILKLLKARELCVCEIMIALDLTQPTTSHHLKILENVGLIKRRKKGKWVFYCIKNLKKFEI' A
#
# COMPACT_ATOMS: atom_id res chain seq x y z
N ARG A 1 1.73 -9.31 3.20
CA ARG A 1 0.32 -9.36 2.73
C ARG A 1 -0.06 -8.11 1.93
N ILE A 2 0.08 -6.88 2.46
CA ILE A 2 -0.20 -5.62 1.72
C ILE A 2 0.47 -5.56 0.34
N LEU A 3 1.75 -5.92 0.25
CA LEU A 3 2.48 -5.90 -1.02
C LEU A 3 1.89 -6.83 -2.09
N LYS A 4 1.29 -7.97 -1.71
CA LYS A 4 0.60 -8.87 -2.65
C LYS A 4 -0.64 -8.19 -3.24
N LEU A 5 -1.39 -7.46 -2.40
CA LEU A 5 -2.56 -6.69 -2.86
C LEU A 5 -2.14 -5.56 -3.82
N LEU A 6 -1.08 -4.82 -3.46
CA LEU A 6 -0.54 -3.72 -4.27
C LEU A 6 0.15 -4.17 -5.56
N LYS A 7 0.50 -5.46 -5.68
CA LYS A 7 1.00 -6.07 -6.92
C LYS A 7 -0.12 -6.22 -7.95
N ALA A 8 -1.35 -6.43 -7.51
CA ALA A 8 -2.51 -6.59 -8.38
C ALA A 8 -3.02 -5.24 -8.92
N ARG A 9 -3.16 -4.23 -8.05
CA ARG A 9 -3.58 -2.87 -8.43
C ARG A 9 -3.22 -1.84 -7.37
N GLU A 10 -3.31 -0.55 -7.72
CA GLU A 10 -3.26 0.52 -6.73
C GLU A 10 -4.52 0.48 -5.84
N LEU A 11 -4.33 0.68 -4.53
CA LEU A 11 -5.38 0.61 -3.52
C LEU A 11 -5.31 1.80 -2.57
N CYS A 12 -6.45 2.32 -2.16
CA CYS A 12 -6.51 3.29 -1.07
C CYS A 12 -6.38 2.60 0.29
N VAL A 13 -6.15 3.39 1.35
CA VAL A 13 -6.04 2.87 2.73
C VAL A 13 -7.28 2.07 3.14
N CYS A 14 -8.48 2.51 2.77
CA CYS A 14 -9.73 1.85 3.13
C CYS A 14 -9.84 0.46 2.47
N GLU A 15 -9.44 0.33 1.21
CA GLU A 15 -9.48 -0.96 0.51
C GLU A 15 -8.49 -1.96 1.13
N ILE A 16 -7.29 -1.51 1.52
CA ILE A 16 -6.29 -2.36 2.16
C ILE A 16 -6.76 -2.80 3.55
N MET A 17 -7.39 -1.87 4.29
CA MET A 17 -7.96 -2.11 5.61
C MET A 17 -9.04 -3.20 5.55
N ILE A 18 -9.99 -3.08 4.62
CA ILE A 18 -11.07 -4.06 4.40
C ILE A 18 -10.49 -5.40 3.93
N ALA A 19 -9.57 -5.39 2.96
CA ALA A 19 -9.02 -6.62 2.39
C ALA A 19 -8.17 -7.45 3.38
N LEU A 20 -7.68 -6.84 4.45
CA LEU A 20 -6.84 -7.49 5.47
C LEU A 20 -7.50 -7.58 6.83
N ASP A 21 -8.75 -7.12 6.96
CA ASP A 21 -9.49 -7.03 8.23
C ASP A 21 -8.66 -6.33 9.34
N LEU A 22 -8.10 -5.18 8.99
CA LEU A 22 -7.28 -4.36 9.89
C LEU A 22 -8.02 -3.08 10.28
N THR A 23 -7.51 -2.38 11.29
CA THR A 23 -7.95 -1.01 11.59
C THR A 23 -7.18 0.00 10.74
N GLN A 24 -7.71 1.22 10.62
CA GLN A 24 -7.05 2.31 9.88
C GLN A 24 -5.69 2.69 10.48
N PRO A 25 -5.52 2.81 11.81
CA PRO A 25 -4.22 3.10 12.41
C PRO A 25 -3.17 2.03 12.09
N THR A 26 -3.51 0.75 12.23
CA THR A 26 -2.61 -0.36 11.92
C THR A 26 -2.23 -0.40 10.45
N THR A 27 -3.21 -0.20 9.56
CA THR A 27 -2.97 -0.16 8.11
C THR A 27 -2.05 1.00 7.74
N SER A 28 -2.29 2.18 8.31
CA SER A 28 -1.47 3.38 8.06
C SER A 28 -0.05 3.22 8.56
N HIS A 29 0.13 2.59 9.72
CA HIS A 29 1.45 2.30 10.28
C HIS A 29 2.27 1.40 9.34
N HIS A 30 1.69 0.29 8.86
CA HIS A 30 2.36 -0.59 7.90
C HIS A 30 2.69 0.12 6.58
N LEU A 31 1.76 0.93 6.05
CA LEU A 31 1.99 1.69 4.81
C LEU A 31 3.13 2.71 4.97
N LYS A 32 3.22 3.37 6.14
CA LYS A 32 4.32 4.30 6.45
C LYS A 32 5.67 3.58 6.48
N ILE A 33 5.75 2.42 7.11
CA ILE A 33 6.99 1.61 7.13
C ILE A 33 7.40 1.26 5.71
N LEU A 34 6.47 0.72 4.91
CA LEU A 34 6.73 0.33 3.52
C LEU A 34 7.13 1.50 2.62
N GLU A 35 6.58 2.69 2.87
CA GLU A 35 6.95 3.93 2.18
C GLU A 35 8.36 4.38 2.58
N ASN A 36 8.67 4.34 3.88
CA ASN A 36 9.98 4.73 4.43
C ASN A 36 11.12 3.85 3.88
N VAL A 37 10.90 2.53 3.74
CA VAL A 37 11.89 1.64 3.12
C VAL A 37 11.87 1.69 1.58
N GLY A 38 11.03 2.55 1.00
CA GLY A 38 10.97 2.78 -0.44
C GLY A 38 10.37 1.64 -1.26
N LEU A 39 9.59 0.74 -0.64
CA LEU A 39 8.94 -0.38 -1.34
C LEU A 39 7.65 0.05 -2.05
N ILE A 40 6.92 0.98 -1.45
CA ILE A 40 5.69 1.54 -2.03
C ILE A 40 5.82 3.05 -2.21
N LYS A 41 4.95 3.60 -3.05
CA LYS A 41 4.76 5.05 -3.21
C LYS A 41 3.27 5.36 -3.10
N ARG A 42 2.97 6.56 -2.60
CA ARG A 42 1.61 7.09 -2.61
C ARG A 42 1.38 8.00 -3.82
N ARG A 43 0.17 7.97 -4.38
CA ARG A 43 -0.31 8.82 -5.45
C ARG A 43 -1.61 9.47 -5.00
N LYS A 44 -1.67 10.80 -5.09
CA LYS A 44 -2.90 11.56 -4.80
C LYS A 44 -3.73 11.72 -6.07
N LYS A 45 -5.01 11.38 -6.02
CA LYS A 45 -5.99 11.59 -7.09
C LYS A 45 -7.21 12.31 -6.50
N GLY A 46 -7.23 13.63 -6.65
CA GLY A 46 -8.22 14.49 -5.98
C GLY A 46 -8.10 14.42 -4.46
N LYS A 47 -9.19 14.04 -3.78
CA LYS A 47 -9.23 13.85 -2.33
C LYS A 47 -8.67 12.49 -1.87
N TRP A 48 -8.45 11.56 -2.80
CA TRP A 48 -8.06 10.18 -2.49
C TRP A 48 -6.55 9.98 -2.57
N VAL A 49 -6.04 9.12 -1.71
CA VAL A 49 -4.64 8.67 -1.70
C VAL A 49 -4.61 7.17 -1.99
N PHE A 50 -3.90 6.81 -3.05
CA PHE A 50 -3.68 5.45 -3.49
C PHE A 50 -2.22 5.06 -3.25
N TYR A 51 -1.99 3.80 -2.92
CA TYR A 51 -0.67 3.22 -2.76
C TYR A 51 -0.38 2.25 -3.92
N CYS A 52 0.87 2.19 -4.36
CA CYS A 52 1.33 1.24 -5.37
C CYS A 52 2.79 0.87 -5.12
N ILE A 53 3.23 -0.26 -5.69
CA ILE A 53 4.63 -0.70 -5.59
C ILE A 53 5.52 0.28 -6.35
N LYS A 54 6.60 0.76 -5.70
CA LYS A 54 7.54 1.70 -6.31
C LYS A 54 8.47 1.00 -7.31
N ASN A 55 8.92 -0.22 -7.00
CA ASN A 55 9.81 -1.00 -7.85
C ASN A 55 9.41 -2.48 -7.85
N LEU A 56 8.80 -2.96 -8.95
CA LEU A 56 8.40 -4.36 -9.09
C LEU A 56 9.58 -5.34 -9.14
N LYS A 57 10.78 -4.89 -9.56
CA LYS A 57 11.97 -5.75 -9.68
C LYS A 57 12.48 -6.31 -8.34
N LYS A 58 12.06 -5.74 -7.20
CA LYS A 58 12.42 -6.23 -5.87
C LYS A 58 11.55 -7.40 -5.37
N PHE A 59 10.54 -7.82 -6.14
CA PHE A 59 9.55 -8.84 -5.75
C PHE A 59 9.55 -10.08 -6.64
N GLU A 60 10.59 -10.26 -7.46
CA GLU A 60 10.91 -11.53 -8.12
C GLU A 60 11.91 -12.27 -7.23
N ILE A 61 11.39 -13.09 -6.32
CA ILE A 61 12.12 -14.12 -5.58
C ILE A 61 11.30 -15.39 -5.71
#